data_AF-A0A7V4ZEP1-F1
#
_entry.id   AF-A0A7V4ZEP1-F1
#
_cell.length_a   1.000
_cell.length_b   1.000
_cell.length_c   1.000
_cell.angle_alpha   90.00
_cell.angle_beta   90.00
_cell.angle_gamma   90.00
#
_symmetry.space_group_name_H-M   'P 1'
#
loop_
_entity.id
_entity.type
_entity.pdbx_description
1 polymer ?
#
loop_
_entity_poly.entity_id
_entity_poly.type
_entity_poly.pdbx_seq_one_letter_code
_entity_poly.pdbx_strand_id
1 'polypeptide(L)' 'MMRVSLRFYAELNDFLPPERRMVEFEHLAADRASVKDVIESAGVPHAEVDLILV' A
#
# COMPACT_ATOMS: atom_id res chain seq x y z
N MET A 1 9.56 -6.60 -12.76
CA MET A 1 8.56 -5.89 -11.93
C MET A 1 7.44 -6.84 -11.61
N MET A 2 6.88 -6.74 -10.41
CA MET A 2 5.76 -7.56 -9.93
C MET A 2 4.51 -6.69 -9.77
N ARG A 3 3.33 -7.26 -10.02
CA ARG A 3 2.06 -6.58 -9.77
C ARG A 3 1.44 -7.10 -8.48
N VAL A 4 0.99 -6.19 -7.63
CA VAL A 4 0.32 -6.51 -6.35
C VAL A 4 -0.98 -5.74 -6.25
N SER A 5 -1.98 -6.33 -5.62
CA SER A 5 -3.22 -5.64 -5.25
C SER A 5 -3.09 -5.13 -3.81
N LEU A 6 -3.39 -3.86 -3.59
CA LEU A 6 -3.31 -3.22 -2.28
C LEU A 6 -4.66 -2.61 -1.93
N ARG A 7 -5.00 -2.68 -0.64
CA ARG A 7 -6.10 -1.94 -0.04
C ARG A 7 -5.70 -1.46 1.34
N PHE A 8 -5.90 -0.18 1.60
CA PHE A 8 -5.63 0.44 2.88
C PHE A 8 -6.94 0.74 3.63
N TYR A 9 -6.91 0.62 4.96
CA TYR A 9 -8.08 0.74 5.83
C TYR A 9 -7.88 1.87 6.84
N ALA A 10 -8.99 2.40 7.38
CA ALA A 10 -9.00 3.45 8.40
C ALA A 10 -8.13 4.66 8.00
N GLU A 11 -7.39 5.23 8.96
CA GLU A 11 -6.57 6.44 8.82
C GLU A 11 -5.43 6.33 7.80
N LEU A 12 -5.02 5.11 7.41
CA LEU A 12 -4.02 4.92 6.35
C LEU A 12 -4.47 5.50 5.00
N ASN A 13 -5.77 5.71 4.81
CA ASN A 13 -6.32 6.34 3.62
C ASN A 13 -6.04 7.84 3.52
N ASP A 14 -5.66 8.50 4.63
CA ASP A 14 -5.34 9.92 4.61
C ASP A 14 -4.02 10.22 3.88
N PHE A 15 -3.14 9.22 3.76
CA PHE A 15 -1.92 9.26 2.96
C PHE A 15 -2.16 9.08 1.45
N LEU A 16 -3.33 8.60 1.05
CA LEU A 16 -3.62 8.23 -0.34
C LEU A 16 -4.38 9.33 -1.11
N PRO A 17 -4.21 9.39 -2.44
CA PRO A 17 -5.07 10.23 -3.28
C PRO A 17 -6.52 9.72 -3.23
N PRO A 18 -7.54 10.59 -3.37
CA PRO A 18 -8.95 10.24 -3.18
C PRO A 18 -9.41 8.99 -3.95
N GLU A 19 -8.93 8.79 -5.17
CA GLU A 19 -9.26 7.66 -6.04
C GLU A 19 -8.73 6.30 -5.56
N ARG A 20 -7.79 6.27 -4.60
CA ARG A 20 -7.22 5.05 -4.01
C ARG A 20 -7.69 4.80 -2.59
N ARG A 21 -8.53 5.68 -2.04
CA ARG A 21 -9.03 5.55 -0.67
C ARG A 21 -10.14 4.50 -0.60
N MET A 22 -10.07 3.64 0.40
CA MET A 22 -11.08 2.63 0.77
C MET A 22 -11.39 1.61 -0.33
N VAL A 23 -10.58 1.56 -1.39
CA VAL A 23 -10.72 0.66 -2.54
C VAL A 23 -9.46 -0.20 -2.70
N GLU A 24 -9.61 -1.32 -3.38
CA GLU A 24 -8.46 -2.10 -3.86
C GLU A 24 -7.94 -1.48 -5.17
N PHE A 25 -6.61 -1.41 -5.31
CA PHE A 25 -5.96 -0.94 -6.53
C PHE A 25 -4.69 -1.74 -6.83
N GLU A 26 -4.33 -1.80 -8.11
CA GLU A 26 -3.08 -2.43 -8.52
C GLU A 26 -1.89 -1.47 -8.34
N HIS A 27 -0.78 -2.01 -7.85
CA HIS A 27 0.48 -1.29 -7.68
C HIS A 27 1.63 -2.10 -8.30
N LEU A 28 2.57 -1.39 -8.92
CA LEU A 28 3.77 -2.01 -9.50
C LEU A 28 4.90 -1.94 -8.48
N ALA A 29 5.43 -3.10 -8.13
CA ALA A 29 6.56 -3.25 -7.24
C ALA A 29 7.83 -3.64 -8.01
N ALA A 30 8.98 -3.20 -7.50
CA ALA A 30 10.27 -3.70 -7.97
C ALA A 30 10.39 -5.21 -7.71
N ASP A 31 11.18 -5.89 -8.53
CA ASP A 31 11.47 -7.30 -8.29
C ASP A 31 12.19 -7.45 -6.95
N ARG A 32 11.70 -8.38 -6.10
CA ARG A 32 12.18 -8.61 -4.73
C ARG A 32 11.99 -7.44 -3.75
N ALA A 33 11.08 -6.51 -4.04
CA ALA A 33 10.66 -5.50 -3.05
C ALA A 33 10.10 -6.19 -1.80
N SER A 34 10.48 -5.70 -0.61
CA SER A 34 9.83 -6.13 0.64
C SER A 34 8.42 -5.53 0.75
N VAL A 35 7.58 -6.09 1.62
CA VAL A 35 6.23 -5.55 1.86
C VAL A 35 6.29 -4.09 2.36
N LYS A 36 7.30 -3.75 3.18
CA LYS A 36 7.58 -2.38 3.59
C LYS A 36 7.83 -1.47 2.37
N ASP A 37 8.71 -1.88 1.46
CA ASP A 37 9.06 -1.06 0.28
C ASP A 37 7.82 -0.84 -0.59
N VAL A 38 6.96 -1.86 -0.72
CA VAL A 38 5.69 -1.76 -1.44
C VAL A 38 4.77 -0.73 -0.81
N ILE A 39 4.58 -0.79 0.51
CA ILE A 39 3.73 0.14 1.27
C ILE A 39 4.25 1.59 1.15
N GLU A 40 5.55 1.80 1.39
CA GLU A 40 6.18 3.12 1.29
C GLU A 40 6.11 3.69 -0.14
N SER A 41 6.26 2.84 -1.15
CA SER A 41 6.12 3.25 -2.55
C SER A 41 4.67 3.58 -2.96
N ALA A 42 3.68 3.12 -2.19
CA ALA A 42 2.28 3.53 -2.35
C ALA A 42 1.98 4.90 -1.67
N GLY A 43 2.94 5.45 -0.93
CA GLY A 43 2.82 6.74 -0.23
C GLY A 43 2.44 6.62 1.25
N VAL A 44 2.26 5.40 1.76
CA VAL A 44 1.89 5.15 3.16
C VAL A 44 3.15 4.85 3.97
N PRO A 45 3.41 5.52 5.11
CA PRO A 45 4.53 5.17 5.96
C PRO A 45 4.30 3.78 6.58
N HIS A 46 5.19 2.82 6.35
CA HIS A 46 5.02 1.45 6.88
C HIS A 46 4.96 1.40 8.42
N ALA A 47 5.53 2.39 9.10
CA ALA A 47 5.55 2.49 10.55
C ALA A 47 4.15 2.76 11.15
N GLU A 48 3.21 3.28 10.36
CA GLU A 48 1.82 3.51 10.75
C GLU A 48 0.94 2.26 10.55
N VAL A 49 1.49 1.16 10.00
CA VAL A 49 0.73 -0.06 9.70
C VAL A 49 0.79 -1.05 10.86
N ASP A 50 -0.32 -1.18 11.57
CA ASP A 50 -0.45 -2.11 12.70
C ASP A 50 -0.73 -3.58 12.29
N LEU A 51 -1.41 -3.79 11.16
CA LEU A 51 -1.85 -5.11 10.70
C LEU A 51 -1.73 -5.25 9.18
N ILE A 52 -1.20 -6.39 8.74
CA ILE A 52 -1.12 -6.78 7.33
C ILE A 52 -1.96 -8.05 7.13
N LEU A 53 -2.80 -8.05 6.08
CA LEU A 53 -3.59 -9.20 5.63
C LEU A 53 -3.00 -9.72 4.32
N VAL A 54 -2.79 -11.04 4.21
CA VAL A 54 -2.20 -11.73 3.04
C VAL A 54 -3.03 -12.93 2.61
#